data_AF-A0A8H6TW42-F1
#
_entry.id   AF-A0A8H6TW42-F1
#
_cell.length_a   1.000
_cell.length_b   1.000
_cell.length_c   1.000
_cell.angle_alpha   90.00
_cell.angle_beta   90.00
_cell.angle_gamma   90.00
#
_symmetry.space_group_name_H-M   'P 1'
#
loop_
_entity.id
_entity.type
_entity.pdbx_description
1 polymer ?
#
loop_
_entity_poly.entity_id
_entity_poly.type
_entity_poly.pdbx_seq_one_letter_code
_entity_poly.pdbx_strand_id
1 'polypeptide(L)'
;MDFHDSDSDDNASDTSGGIPTDPDDDDDMPAAPTLTVATVPSSSRAAHISDLQTLSSTAVLMVPSQSQRPNNSLASSSSVLPIQPVNSVTPTTTGPATHTHPTQPATLVAPPWGTSSFTQAPSGPYDDLFNRPDVAAAVYQTVGGVGRLDLEADSLQALAKLYIECVRVASENGDFTPLLCPRRKFKVLDPHNPSVGAGLERETIYTALNIFLSNTGQWCVPTDEDRLSLGISMPQRLASAIAPSRLADLRVLGALVSLSLISGKPPGALTPALLQYALNDRDLGSLAPGFVDVWHPKVARVARAMQAAGPLGSLLPFQSEIISHLNVQISALGQRNENQHNTLVRELVHNAIMGPEVHGHLETDFFCSDVELQYAGGFSFVKFARSYPGGTEFYIANSWTSHISDYRSLEPLLIISQPDPRDLLSTFGPPIPMALDAEALFTNFLQRVGTPCPALLEAAKPHFDAAVLHELLNINLPSFCPRMFCWATTGSPFLEPDPDANAHDSIVVHFVLPGDAFYSDNPTSFALNMRQGLISFRTCSRCARIPMSTLLDLHYMTYPTADAATFEQAVDNWFLLQTLDAIGKVSML
;
A
#
# COMPACT_ATOMS: atom_id res chain seq x y z
N MET A 1 -8.15 -60.75 -5.13
CA MET A 1 -8.04 -61.23 -6.52
C MET A 1 -6.85 -60.52 -7.09
N ASP A 2 -5.77 -61.27 -7.09
CA ASP A 2 -4.40 -60.84 -7.34
C ASP A 2 -4.17 -60.71 -8.85
N PHE A 3 -3.21 -59.89 -9.25
CA PHE A 3 -2.43 -60.19 -10.44
C PHE A 3 -0.96 -59.88 -10.19
N HIS A 4 -0.12 -60.82 -10.63
CA HIS A 4 1.31 -60.91 -10.33
C HIS A 4 2.18 -60.16 -11.34
N ASP A 5 3.43 -60.00 -10.94
CA ASP A 5 4.60 -59.62 -11.72
C ASP A 5 4.79 -60.45 -13.00
N SER A 6 5.57 -59.93 -13.95
CA SER A 6 6.40 -60.70 -14.87
C SER A 6 7.52 -59.83 -15.44
N ASP A 7 8.75 -60.12 -15.04
CA ASP A 7 9.98 -59.63 -15.67
C ASP A 7 10.15 -60.20 -17.10
N SER A 8 10.96 -59.55 -17.94
CA SER A 8 12.10 -60.19 -18.64
C SER A 8 12.76 -59.28 -19.69
N ASP A 9 13.90 -58.70 -19.31
CA ASP A 9 15.23 -58.77 -19.95
C ASP A 9 15.47 -58.95 -21.46
N ASP A 10 16.63 -58.39 -21.84
CA ASP A 10 17.58 -58.78 -22.89
C ASP A 10 17.23 -58.65 -24.39
N ASN A 11 17.95 -57.73 -25.06
CA ASN A 11 19.01 -58.20 -25.97
C ASN A 11 20.16 -57.19 -26.17
N ALA A 12 21.33 -57.71 -26.55
CA ALA A 12 22.62 -57.02 -26.50
C ALA A 12 23.29 -56.83 -27.88
N SER A 13 24.55 -56.35 -27.87
CA SER A 13 25.55 -56.29 -28.98
C SER A 13 25.36 -55.15 -30.01
N ASP A 14 26.41 -54.59 -30.65
CA ASP A 14 27.86 -54.77 -30.49
C ASP A 14 28.65 -53.49 -30.90
N THR A 15 29.97 -53.56 -30.75
CA THR A 15 31.03 -52.56 -30.82
C THR A 15 31.40 -51.99 -32.20
N SER A 16 31.78 -50.70 -32.19
CA SER A 16 32.91 -50.05 -32.90
C SER A 16 32.67 -48.52 -32.87
N GLY A 17 33.64 -47.60 -32.77
CA GLY A 17 35.09 -47.65 -32.93
C GLY A 17 35.53 -46.39 -33.68
N GLY A 18 35.94 -45.32 -32.98
CA GLY A 18 36.22 -44.01 -33.59
C GLY A 18 37.05 -43.08 -32.69
N ILE A 19 37.95 -42.32 -33.31
CA ILE A 19 39.00 -41.46 -32.71
C ILE A 19 38.46 -40.03 -32.48
N PRO A 20 38.93 -39.28 -31.46
CA PRO A 20 38.32 -38.01 -31.06
C PRO A 20 38.67 -36.81 -31.97
N THR A 21 37.79 -35.83 -31.93
CA THR A 21 38.03 -34.45 -32.37
C THR A 21 37.39 -33.49 -31.38
N ASP A 22 38.19 -32.67 -30.71
CA ASP A 22 37.71 -31.37 -30.19
C ASP A 22 37.21 -30.54 -31.38
N PRO A 23 36.27 -29.60 -31.13
CA PRO A 23 36.77 -28.26 -30.83
C PRO A 23 36.17 -27.64 -29.56
N ASP A 24 36.99 -26.82 -28.91
CA ASP A 24 36.52 -25.74 -28.05
C ASP A 24 35.60 -24.80 -28.85
N ASP A 25 34.37 -24.60 -28.38
CA ASP A 25 33.50 -23.48 -28.73
C ASP A 25 32.62 -23.19 -27.48
N ASP A 26 33.27 -22.67 -26.43
CA ASP A 26 32.57 -22.03 -25.31
C ASP A 26 31.93 -20.72 -25.82
N ASP A 27 30.66 -20.81 -26.24
CA ASP A 27 29.87 -19.64 -26.64
C ASP A 27 29.70 -18.69 -25.43
N ASP A 28 30.30 -17.52 -25.55
CA ASP A 28 30.37 -16.44 -24.56
C ASP A 28 28.97 -15.87 -24.30
N MET A 29 28.18 -16.52 -23.44
CA MET A 29 26.87 -16.05 -23.01
C MET A 29 27.03 -14.69 -22.29
N PRO A 30 26.49 -13.58 -22.82
CA PRO A 30 26.68 -12.27 -22.22
C PRO A 30 26.06 -12.24 -20.81
N ALA A 31 26.84 -11.75 -19.85
CA ALA A 31 26.41 -11.63 -18.46
C ALA A 31 25.09 -10.85 -18.36
N ALA A 32 24.10 -11.45 -17.68
CA ALA A 32 22.78 -10.85 -17.53
C ALA A 32 22.87 -9.46 -16.84
N PRO A 33 22.09 -8.46 -17.31
CA PRO A 33 22.14 -7.11 -16.76
C PRO A 33 21.73 -7.15 -15.28
N THR A 34 22.71 -6.91 -14.41
CA THR A 34 22.51 -6.85 -12.96
C THR A 34 22.38 -5.39 -12.55
N LEU A 35 21.21 -4.99 -12.04
CA LEU A 35 20.96 -3.61 -11.60
C LEU A 35 21.53 -3.38 -10.19
N THR A 36 22.85 -3.38 -10.07
CA THR A 36 23.54 -3.12 -8.80
C THR A 36 23.62 -1.62 -8.52
N VAL A 37 22.64 -1.07 -7.80
CA VAL A 37 22.76 0.30 -7.26
C VAL A 37 23.79 0.30 -6.13
N ALA A 38 24.82 1.15 -6.24
CA ALA A 38 25.92 1.17 -5.29
C ALA A 38 25.47 1.55 -3.87
N THR A 39 25.95 0.81 -2.87
CA THR A 39 25.71 1.09 -1.44
C THR A 39 26.12 2.51 -1.08
N VAL A 40 25.20 3.29 -0.51
CA VAL A 40 25.48 4.63 0.01
C VAL A 40 26.34 4.51 1.28
N PRO A 41 27.55 5.10 1.34
CA PRO A 41 28.41 4.99 2.51
C PRO A 41 27.91 5.87 3.66
N SER A 42 27.49 5.25 4.76
CA SER A 42 27.11 5.94 6.01
C SER A 42 28.32 6.57 6.70
N SER A 43 28.28 7.88 6.96
CA SER A 43 29.36 8.58 7.67
C SER A 43 29.27 8.42 9.20
N SER A 44 30.25 7.71 9.77
CA SER A 44 30.78 7.86 11.14
C SER A 44 29.82 8.38 12.24
N ARG A 45 29.27 7.47 13.06
CA ARG A 45 28.85 7.81 14.43
C ARG A 45 29.08 6.67 15.43
N ALA A 46 30.34 6.33 15.67
CA ALA A 46 30.77 5.38 16.70
C ALA A 46 31.10 6.10 18.03
N ALA A 47 30.08 6.46 18.82
CA ALA A 47 30.15 6.75 20.26
C ALA A 47 28.73 6.92 20.83
N HIS A 48 28.51 6.49 22.08
CA HIS A 48 27.23 6.48 22.83
C HIS A 48 26.18 5.41 22.41
N ILE A 49 26.53 4.13 22.59
CA ILE A 49 25.53 3.08 22.88
C ILE A 49 26.01 2.27 24.09
N SER A 50 25.81 2.82 25.29
CA SER A 50 26.00 2.11 26.57
C SER A 50 24.93 2.46 27.61
N ASP A 51 24.12 3.50 27.38
CA ASP A 51 23.11 4.00 28.32
C ASP A 51 21.67 3.50 28.02
N LEU A 52 21.48 2.68 26.97
CA LEU A 52 20.15 2.26 26.48
C LEU A 52 19.60 0.97 27.12
N GLN A 53 20.36 0.28 27.97
CA GLN A 53 19.96 -1.04 28.51
C GLN A 53 19.33 -1.02 29.91
N THR A 54 19.16 0.15 30.54
CA THR A 54 18.68 0.29 31.94
C THR A 54 17.30 0.95 32.10
N LEU A 55 16.73 1.53 31.04
CA LEU A 55 15.49 2.34 31.14
C LEU A 55 14.19 1.55 30.95
N SER A 56 14.22 0.40 30.25
CA SER A 56 13.02 -0.42 30.01
C SER A 56 12.50 -1.13 31.28
N SER A 57 13.29 -1.25 32.34
CA SER A 57 12.91 -1.94 33.59
C SER A 57 12.57 -1.01 34.78
N THR A 58 12.47 0.32 34.57
CA THR A 58 12.29 1.28 35.68
C THR A 58 11.26 2.37 35.37
N ALA A 59 10.13 2.00 34.76
CA ALA A 59 9.00 2.91 34.48
C ALA A 59 7.90 2.85 35.55
N VAL A 60 8.27 2.87 36.84
CA VAL A 60 7.33 3.02 37.98
C VAL A 60 7.93 4.02 38.97
N LEU A 61 7.13 5.03 39.34
CA LEU A 61 7.40 6.11 40.32
C LEU A 61 8.50 7.13 39.95
N MET A 62 8.07 8.35 39.54
CA MET A 62 8.48 9.63 40.13
C MET A 62 7.61 10.79 39.60
N VAL A 63 7.11 11.64 40.50
CA VAL A 63 6.34 12.88 40.21
C VAL A 63 7.00 14.03 40.95
N PRO A 64 7.25 15.18 40.30
CA PRO A 64 6.74 16.43 40.90
C PRO A 64 6.33 17.57 39.93
N SER A 65 5.14 18.11 40.20
CA SER A 65 4.83 19.55 40.36
C SER A 65 4.88 20.56 39.19
N GLN A 66 3.79 21.34 39.12
CA GLN A 66 3.49 22.44 38.19
C GLN A 66 4.32 23.72 38.42
N SER A 67 4.46 24.56 37.37
CA SER A 67 4.27 26.02 37.52
C SER A 67 3.98 26.79 36.21
N GLN A 68 2.83 27.50 36.20
CA GLN A 68 2.52 28.82 35.61
C GLN A 68 2.78 29.17 34.12
N ARG A 69 1.69 29.63 33.46
CA ARG A 69 1.69 30.58 32.32
C ARG A 69 2.03 32.02 32.79
N PRO A 70 2.33 32.96 31.88
CA PRO A 70 1.26 33.89 31.45
C PRO A 70 1.28 34.38 29.97
N ASN A 71 0.06 34.51 29.42
CA ASN A 71 -0.54 35.55 28.57
C ASN A 71 0.25 36.41 27.53
N ASN A 72 -0.39 36.52 26.35
CA ASN A 72 -0.63 37.72 25.51
C ASN A 72 0.58 38.55 24.98
N SER A 73 0.63 38.90 23.70
CA SER A 73 -0.31 39.87 23.10
C SER A 73 -0.06 40.09 21.58
N LEU A 74 -0.95 40.87 20.95
CA LEU A 74 -1.04 41.14 19.51
C LEU A 74 0.16 41.92 18.94
N ALA A 75 0.46 41.69 17.66
CA ALA A 75 0.83 42.78 16.74
C ALA A 75 0.47 42.42 15.28
N SER A 76 -0.32 43.28 14.64
CA SER A 76 -0.67 43.22 13.23
C SER A 76 0.25 44.13 12.39
N SER A 77 0.70 43.68 11.22
CA SER A 77 1.24 44.57 10.19
C SER A 77 1.05 44.02 8.78
N SER A 78 0.08 44.59 8.06
CA SER A 78 -0.08 44.38 6.62
C SER A 78 0.93 45.24 5.85
N SER A 79 1.64 44.66 4.88
CA SER A 79 2.43 45.41 3.90
C SER A 79 1.97 45.10 2.47
N VAL A 80 1.32 46.08 1.85
CA VAL A 80 0.94 46.06 0.43
C VAL A 80 2.09 46.66 -0.38
N LEU A 81 2.55 45.97 -1.41
CA LEU A 81 3.52 46.51 -2.38
C LEU A 81 2.85 46.72 -3.76
N PRO A 82 3.21 47.79 -4.49
CA PRO A 82 2.53 48.17 -5.73
C PRO A 82 3.03 47.41 -6.95
N ILE A 83 2.11 47.05 -7.84
CA ILE A 83 2.38 46.47 -9.16
C ILE A 83 2.76 47.60 -10.13
N GLN A 84 3.85 47.43 -10.89
CA GLN A 84 4.15 48.25 -12.08
C GLN A 84 3.88 47.46 -13.37
N PRO A 85 3.34 48.09 -14.43
CA PRO A 85 3.13 47.44 -15.72
C PRO A 85 4.42 47.47 -16.56
N VAL A 86 4.75 46.34 -17.20
CA VAL A 86 5.84 46.25 -18.19
C VAL A 86 5.25 46.10 -19.59
N ASN A 87 5.81 46.85 -20.54
CA ASN A 87 5.27 47.00 -21.88
C ASN A 87 5.49 45.79 -22.78
N SER A 88 4.53 45.62 -23.70
CA SER A 88 4.53 44.67 -24.81
C SER A 88 5.68 44.86 -25.81
N VAL A 89 6.29 43.77 -26.25
CA VAL A 89 7.16 43.70 -27.44
C VAL A 89 6.82 42.45 -28.27
N THR A 90 6.18 42.66 -29.41
CA THR A 90 6.21 41.72 -30.57
C THR A 90 7.52 41.93 -31.33
N PRO A 91 8.09 40.92 -32.03
CA PRO A 91 7.78 40.85 -33.48
C PRO A 91 7.91 39.48 -34.20
N THR A 92 7.30 39.48 -35.39
CA THR A 92 7.65 38.76 -36.64
C THR A 92 7.32 37.28 -36.89
N THR A 93 6.76 37.09 -38.08
CA THR A 93 6.19 35.88 -38.68
C THR A 93 7.11 35.28 -39.76
N THR A 94 7.28 33.95 -39.75
CA THR A 94 7.54 33.05 -40.92
C THR A 94 7.35 31.60 -40.44
N GLY A 95 6.83 30.63 -41.20
CA GLY A 95 6.21 30.60 -42.54
C GLY A 95 5.55 29.22 -42.77
N PRO A 96 4.61 29.03 -43.73
CA PRO A 96 3.72 27.86 -43.69
C PRO A 96 4.27 26.62 -44.41
N ALA A 97 4.07 25.45 -43.80
CA ALA A 97 4.15 24.14 -44.47
C ALA A 97 2.74 23.50 -44.47
N THR A 98 2.21 23.24 -45.66
CA THR A 98 0.86 22.67 -45.85
C THR A 98 0.86 21.15 -45.71
N HIS A 99 0.21 20.62 -44.68
CA HIS A 99 -0.27 19.24 -44.65
C HIS A 99 -1.80 19.22 -44.58
N THR A 100 -2.44 18.76 -45.67
CA THR A 100 -3.88 18.58 -45.77
C THR A 100 -4.29 17.20 -45.23
N HIS A 101 -4.83 17.16 -44.02
CA HIS A 101 -5.66 16.02 -43.57
C HIS A 101 -7.14 16.29 -43.89
N PRO A 102 -7.90 15.30 -44.38
CA PRO A 102 -9.33 15.48 -44.67
C PRO A 102 -10.15 15.45 -43.38
N THR A 103 -10.57 16.63 -42.90
CA THR A 103 -11.48 16.75 -41.76
C THR A 103 -12.91 16.45 -42.19
N GLN A 104 -13.46 15.30 -41.78
CA GLN A 104 -14.91 15.06 -41.82
C GLN A 104 -15.37 14.71 -40.40
N PRO A 105 -15.97 15.66 -39.65
CA PRO A 105 -16.41 15.39 -38.28
C PRO A 105 -17.70 14.56 -38.32
N ALA A 106 -17.58 13.26 -38.12
CA ALA A 106 -18.71 12.44 -37.69
C ALA A 106 -19.16 12.98 -36.32
N THR A 107 -20.37 13.54 -36.24
CA THR A 107 -20.93 14.10 -35.01
C THR A 107 -21.35 12.97 -34.08
N LEU A 108 -20.37 12.29 -33.47
CA LEU A 108 -20.56 11.28 -32.45
C LEU A 108 -21.26 11.92 -31.24
N VAL A 109 -22.53 11.57 -31.05
CA VAL A 109 -23.28 11.92 -29.84
C VAL A 109 -22.68 11.11 -28.69
N ALA A 110 -22.21 11.81 -27.66
CA ALA A 110 -21.77 11.21 -26.42
C ALA A 110 -22.95 10.43 -25.82
N PRO A 111 -22.80 9.11 -25.57
CA PRO A 111 -23.87 8.31 -24.98
C PRO A 111 -24.26 8.87 -23.60
N PRO A 112 -25.49 8.66 -23.11
CA PRO A 112 -25.82 8.95 -21.72
C PRO A 112 -24.81 8.31 -20.77
N TRP A 113 -24.55 8.94 -19.63
CA TRP A 113 -23.69 8.33 -18.61
C TRP A 113 -24.34 7.03 -18.12
N GLY A 114 -23.63 5.90 -18.27
CA GLY A 114 -24.14 4.56 -17.96
C GLY A 114 -24.64 3.68 -19.10
N THR A 115 -24.50 4.12 -20.35
CA THR A 115 -24.84 3.27 -21.52
C THR A 115 -23.63 2.49 -22.09
N SER A 116 -22.46 2.57 -21.46
CA SER A 116 -21.32 1.71 -21.74
C SER A 116 -21.61 0.28 -21.25
N SER A 117 -21.99 -0.61 -22.17
CA SER A 117 -21.92 -2.04 -21.92
C SER A 117 -20.45 -2.47 -21.94
N PHE A 118 -19.81 -2.48 -20.77
CA PHE A 118 -18.54 -3.18 -20.61
C PHE A 118 -18.81 -4.66 -20.91
N THR A 119 -18.38 -5.10 -22.10
CA THR A 119 -18.49 -6.50 -22.47
C THR A 119 -17.43 -7.23 -21.65
N GLN A 120 -17.87 -8.21 -20.87
CA GLN A 120 -16.99 -9.04 -20.06
C GLN A 120 -15.90 -9.58 -20.99
N ALA A 121 -14.63 -9.34 -20.64
CA ALA A 121 -13.53 -9.84 -21.45
C ALA A 121 -13.66 -11.37 -21.56
N PRO A 122 -13.54 -11.97 -22.77
CA PRO A 122 -13.37 -13.42 -22.85
C PRO A 122 -12.10 -13.81 -22.08
N SER A 123 -12.09 -15.05 -21.57
CA SER A 123 -10.99 -15.62 -20.76
C SER A 123 -9.63 -15.07 -21.17
N GLY A 124 -9.03 -14.29 -20.26
CA GLY A 124 -7.84 -13.50 -20.55
C GLY A 124 -6.58 -14.36 -20.55
N PRO A 125 -5.46 -13.83 -21.08
CA PRO A 125 -4.17 -14.53 -21.10
C PRO A 125 -3.54 -14.71 -19.70
N TYR A 126 -4.24 -14.34 -18.62
CA TYR A 126 -3.76 -14.38 -17.24
C TYR A 126 -4.75 -15.04 -16.26
N ASP A 127 -5.82 -15.68 -16.76
CA ASP A 127 -6.85 -16.31 -15.92
C ASP A 127 -6.26 -17.34 -14.94
N ASP A 128 -5.15 -18.00 -15.31
CA ASP A 128 -4.45 -18.97 -14.46
C ASP A 128 -3.69 -18.33 -13.28
N LEU A 129 -3.35 -17.05 -13.36
CA LEU A 129 -2.59 -16.34 -12.32
C LEU A 129 -3.46 -16.01 -11.11
N PHE A 130 -4.75 -15.73 -11.33
CA PHE A 130 -5.70 -15.38 -10.26
C PHE A 130 -6.13 -16.57 -9.41
N ASN A 131 -5.87 -17.80 -9.88
CA ASN A 131 -6.11 -19.04 -9.12
C ASN A 131 -4.86 -19.49 -8.34
N ARG A 132 -3.85 -18.63 -8.16
CA ARG A 132 -2.65 -18.93 -7.38
C ARG A 132 -2.69 -18.21 -6.03
N PRO A 133 -2.24 -18.86 -4.94
CA PRO A 133 -2.29 -18.27 -3.59
C PRO A 133 -1.38 -17.04 -3.43
N ASP A 134 -0.29 -16.96 -4.20
CA ASP A 134 0.54 -15.76 -4.29
C ASP A 134 0.51 -15.23 -5.73
N VAL A 135 -0.43 -14.30 -5.97
CA VAL A 135 -0.61 -13.63 -7.26
C VAL A 135 0.61 -12.80 -7.64
N ALA A 136 1.32 -12.20 -6.67
CA ALA A 136 2.52 -11.40 -6.93
C ALA A 136 3.66 -12.29 -7.45
N ALA A 137 3.94 -13.40 -6.76
CA ALA A 137 4.90 -14.40 -7.23
C ALA A 137 4.48 -15.03 -8.56
N ALA A 138 3.17 -15.25 -8.80
CA ALA A 138 2.65 -15.74 -10.08
C ALA A 138 2.95 -14.76 -11.22
N VAL A 139 2.75 -13.46 -11.01
CA VAL A 139 3.10 -12.40 -11.96
C VAL A 139 4.61 -12.36 -12.21
N TYR A 140 5.44 -12.34 -11.16
CA TYR A 140 6.90 -12.30 -11.31
C TYR A 140 7.47 -13.56 -12.01
N GLN A 141 6.87 -14.73 -11.80
CA GLN A 141 7.21 -15.95 -12.53
C GLN A 141 6.80 -15.88 -14.00
N THR A 142 5.63 -15.30 -14.30
CA THR A 142 5.05 -15.25 -15.65
C THR A 142 5.75 -14.24 -16.56
N VAL A 143 6.17 -13.10 -16.00
CA VAL A 143 7.04 -12.14 -16.71
C VAL A 143 8.31 -12.86 -17.20
N GLY A 144 8.92 -13.66 -16.31
CA GLY A 144 10.14 -14.41 -16.60
C GLY A 144 11.35 -13.49 -16.80
N GLY A 145 12.55 -13.95 -16.46
CA GLY A 145 13.73 -13.13 -16.70
C GLY A 145 14.98 -13.62 -16.02
N VAL A 146 16.12 -13.28 -16.62
CA VAL A 146 17.48 -13.57 -16.12
C VAL A 146 17.93 -12.54 -15.05
N GLY A 147 17.08 -11.54 -14.76
CA GLY A 147 17.37 -10.44 -13.83
C GLY A 147 17.32 -10.85 -12.35
N ARG A 148 17.94 -10.01 -11.52
CA ARG A 148 17.93 -10.10 -10.06
C ARG A 148 17.85 -8.70 -9.46
N LEU A 149 17.00 -8.52 -8.45
CA LEU A 149 16.86 -7.30 -7.67
C LEU A 149 17.35 -7.56 -6.24
N ASP A 150 18.55 -7.10 -5.90
CA ASP A 150 19.07 -7.11 -4.54
C ASP A 150 19.09 -5.67 -3.98
N LEU A 151 18.38 -5.44 -2.87
CA LEU A 151 18.40 -4.16 -2.16
C LEU A 151 18.76 -4.40 -0.69
N GLU A 152 19.85 -3.77 -0.23
CA GLU A 152 20.30 -3.80 1.16
C GLU A 152 20.49 -2.35 1.67
N ALA A 153 19.92 -2.02 2.83
CA ALA A 153 20.00 -0.69 3.45
C ALA A 153 20.03 -0.78 4.98
N ASP A 154 20.37 0.30 5.68
CA ASP A 154 20.40 0.36 7.16
C ASP A 154 19.02 0.45 7.84
N SER A 155 17.97 0.73 7.06
CA SER A 155 16.63 1.03 7.56
C SER A 155 15.58 0.81 6.47
N LEU A 156 14.32 0.52 6.86
CA LEU A 156 13.20 0.41 5.91
C LEU A 156 13.02 1.70 5.09
N GLN A 157 13.18 2.86 5.74
CA GLN A 157 13.06 4.17 5.08
C GLN A 157 14.17 4.41 4.03
N ALA A 158 15.39 3.92 4.25
CA ALA A 158 16.44 3.96 3.23
C ALA A 158 16.19 2.92 2.11
N LEU A 159 15.71 1.73 2.47
CA LEU A 159 15.37 0.66 1.52
C LEU A 159 14.26 1.10 0.55
N ALA A 160 13.23 1.79 1.05
CA ALA A 160 12.16 2.38 0.24
C ALA A 160 12.67 3.46 -0.72
N LYS A 161 13.67 4.26 -0.32
CA LYS A 161 14.30 5.25 -1.20
C LYS A 161 15.16 4.61 -2.30
N LEU A 162 15.88 3.52 -1.99
CA LEU A 162 16.58 2.73 -3.01
C LEU A 162 15.60 2.07 -3.99
N TYR A 163 14.47 1.57 -3.49
CA TYR A 163 13.42 1.01 -4.34
C TYR A 163 12.81 2.07 -5.28
N ILE A 164 12.52 3.28 -4.78
CA ILE A 164 12.09 4.43 -5.60
C ILE A 164 13.11 4.73 -6.73
N GLU A 165 14.41 4.69 -6.44
CA GLU A 165 15.44 4.91 -7.45
C GLU A 165 15.45 3.80 -8.52
N CYS A 166 15.26 2.55 -8.12
CA CYS A 166 15.12 1.44 -9.07
C CYS A 166 13.87 1.61 -9.96
N VAL A 167 12.74 2.05 -9.39
CA VAL A 167 11.51 2.40 -10.14
C VAL A 167 11.77 3.55 -11.11
N ARG A 168 12.51 4.58 -10.69
CA ARG A 168 12.90 5.71 -11.56
C ARG A 168 13.72 5.24 -12.76
N VAL A 169 14.77 4.44 -12.53
CA VAL A 169 15.62 3.90 -13.61
C VAL A 169 14.83 3.00 -14.57
N ALA A 170 13.93 2.15 -14.07
CA ALA A 170 13.04 1.34 -14.92
C ALA A 170 12.10 2.20 -15.78
N SER A 171 11.48 3.22 -15.18
CA SER A 171 10.66 4.23 -15.88
C SER A 171 11.46 4.94 -16.98
N GLU A 172 12.67 5.42 -16.66
CA GLU A 172 13.53 6.13 -17.62
C GLU A 172 13.93 5.25 -18.81
N ASN A 173 14.21 3.97 -18.57
CA ASN A 173 14.52 2.99 -19.62
C ASN A 173 13.27 2.47 -20.37
N GLY A 174 12.07 2.67 -19.83
CA GLY A 174 10.84 2.05 -20.35
C GLY A 174 10.81 0.53 -20.18
N ASP A 175 11.56 -0.01 -19.21
CA ASP A 175 11.71 -1.45 -18.98
C ASP A 175 11.60 -1.79 -17.49
N PHE A 176 10.48 -2.42 -17.12
CA PHE A 176 10.22 -2.88 -15.76
C PHE A 176 10.73 -4.30 -15.47
N THR A 177 11.45 -4.97 -16.39
CA THR A 177 12.03 -6.32 -16.18
C THR A 177 12.79 -6.46 -14.85
N PRO A 178 13.67 -5.52 -14.44
CA PRO A 178 14.42 -5.66 -13.18
C PRO A 178 13.50 -5.66 -11.95
N LEU A 179 12.36 -4.97 -12.03
CA LEU A 179 11.37 -4.80 -10.96
C LEU A 179 10.22 -5.80 -11.02
N LEU A 180 10.18 -6.67 -12.03
CA LEU A 180 9.21 -7.74 -12.17
C LEU A 180 9.89 -9.13 -12.20
N CYS A 181 11.22 -9.20 -12.04
CA CYS A 181 11.93 -10.46 -11.96
C CYS A 181 11.55 -11.27 -10.71
N PRO A 182 11.59 -12.62 -10.75
CA PRO A 182 11.24 -13.48 -9.61
C PRO A 182 12.38 -13.59 -8.58
N ARG A 183 13.60 -13.19 -8.91
CA ARG A 183 14.78 -13.25 -8.02
C ARG A 183 14.97 -11.92 -7.30
N ARG A 184 14.26 -11.77 -6.18
CA ARG A 184 14.19 -10.53 -5.40
C ARG A 184 14.74 -10.76 -4.00
N LYS A 185 15.49 -9.81 -3.47
CA LYS A 185 16.03 -9.85 -2.11
C LYS A 185 16.03 -8.45 -1.52
N PHE A 186 15.23 -8.29 -0.47
CA PHE A 186 15.18 -7.08 0.35
C PHE A 186 15.83 -7.38 1.69
N LYS A 187 16.68 -6.48 2.19
CA LYS A 187 17.37 -6.65 3.47
C LYS A 187 17.57 -5.33 4.22
N VAL A 188 17.27 -5.35 5.52
CA VAL A 188 17.68 -4.31 6.47
C VAL A 188 18.90 -4.79 7.26
N LEU A 189 19.95 -3.97 7.26
CA LEU A 189 21.26 -4.21 7.84
C LEU A 189 21.30 -3.74 9.31
N ASP A 190 20.77 -4.56 10.20
CA ASP A 190 21.03 -4.44 11.64
C ASP A 190 22.24 -5.34 12.01
N PRO A 191 23.24 -4.83 12.76
CA PRO A 191 24.41 -5.62 13.20
C PRO A 191 24.10 -6.87 14.04
N HIS A 192 22.92 -6.93 14.64
CA HIS A 192 22.50 -7.98 15.57
C HIS A 192 21.47 -8.93 14.97
N ASN A 193 20.46 -8.41 14.24
CA ASN A 193 19.38 -9.20 13.63
C ASN A 193 19.04 -8.70 12.21
N PRO A 194 19.61 -9.22 11.12
CA PRO A 194 19.26 -8.75 9.77
C PRO A 194 17.84 -9.18 9.36
N SER A 195 16.98 -8.21 9.03
CA SER A 195 15.63 -8.47 8.50
C SER A 195 15.66 -8.79 7.01
N VAL A 196 14.96 -9.84 6.57
CA VAL A 196 14.86 -10.28 5.16
C VAL A 196 13.50 -10.90 4.84
N GLY A 197 13.16 -10.98 3.54
CA GLY A 197 12.06 -11.81 3.03
C GLY A 197 10.85 -11.02 2.48
N ALA A 198 9.79 -11.74 2.11
CA ALA A 198 8.62 -11.19 1.42
C ALA A 198 7.79 -10.19 2.28
N GLY A 199 7.85 -10.30 3.61
CA GLY A 199 7.29 -9.27 4.51
C GLY A 199 8.00 -7.92 4.35
N LEU A 200 9.34 -7.93 4.35
CA LEU A 200 10.13 -6.71 4.18
C LEU A 200 9.99 -6.10 2.77
N GLU A 201 9.87 -6.93 1.73
CA GLU A 201 9.53 -6.44 0.39
C GLU A 201 8.18 -5.70 0.40
N ARG A 202 7.14 -6.33 0.94
CA ARG A 202 5.79 -5.75 1.07
C ARG A 202 5.80 -4.44 1.85
N GLU A 203 6.57 -4.33 2.92
CA GLU A 203 6.77 -3.08 3.66
C GLU A 203 7.52 -2.03 2.84
N THR A 204 8.53 -2.43 2.07
CA THR A 204 9.32 -1.52 1.23
C THR A 204 8.47 -0.89 0.14
N ILE A 205 7.64 -1.67 -0.56
CA ILE A 205 6.73 -1.17 -1.61
C ILE A 205 5.69 -0.21 -1.01
N TYR A 206 5.09 -0.59 0.12
CA TYR A 206 4.10 0.24 0.82
C TYR A 206 4.71 1.57 1.30
N THR A 207 5.90 1.52 1.89
CA THR A 207 6.63 2.71 2.36
C THR A 207 7.06 3.60 1.20
N ALA A 208 7.53 3.02 0.10
CA ALA A 208 7.89 3.75 -1.12
C ALA A 208 6.70 4.54 -1.69
N LEU A 209 5.51 3.93 -1.77
CA LEU A 209 4.29 4.61 -2.17
C LEU A 209 3.87 5.71 -1.18
N ASN A 210 3.92 5.44 0.13
CA ASN A 210 3.55 6.41 1.16
C ASN A 210 4.46 7.65 1.21
N ILE A 211 5.70 7.59 0.76
CA ILE A 211 6.58 8.78 0.62
C ILE A 211 5.94 9.83 -0.31
N PHE A 212 5.21 9.39 -1.35
CA PHE A 212 4.43 10.28 -2.20
C PHE A 212 3.10 10.67 -1.56
N LEU A 213 2.31 9.69 -1.12
CA LEU A 213 0.94 9.93 -0.64
C LEU A 213 0.87 10.76 0.66
N SER A 214 1.87 10.67 1.53
CA SER A 214 1.97 11.49 2.75
C SER A 214 2.17 12.98 2.45
N ASN A 215 2.81 13.32 1.33
CA ASN A 215 2.98 14.68 0.86
C ASN A 215 1.82 15.06 -0.08
N THR A 216 0.61 14.99 0.47
CA THR A 216 -0.65 15.20 -0.25
C THR A 216 -0.62 16.48 -1.05
N GLY A 217 -0.31 17.63 -0.43
CA GLY A 217 -0.27 18.94 -1.10
C GLY A 217 0.71 19.08 -2.27
N GLN A 218 1.62 18.11 -2.49
CA GLN A 218 2.46 18.04 -3.69
C GLN A 218 1.89 17.07 -4.74
N TRP A 219 1.53 15.84 -4.37
CA TRP A 219 1.23 14.76 -5.35
C TRP A 219 -0.25 14.48 -5.55
N CYS A 220 -1.09 14.90 -4.62
CA CYS A 220 -2.50 14.55 -4.55
C CYS A 220 -3.39 15.76 -4.27
N VAL A 221 -4.70 15.61 -4.44
CA VAL A 221 -5.70 16.54 -3.92
C VAL A 221 -6.83 15.76 -3.26
N PRO A 222 -7.37 16.20 -2.10
CA PRO A 222 -8.60 15.64 -1.57
C PRO A 222 -9.74 15.81 -2.57
N THR A 223 -10.50 14.73 -2.78
CA THR A 223 -11.78 14.76 -3.48
C THR A 223 -12.92 14.93 -2.48
N ASP A 224 -14.15 14.93 -2.97
CA ASP A 224 -15.28 14.57 -2.11
C ASP A 224 -15.04 13.17 -1.48
N GLU A 225 -15.60 12.95 -0.28
CA GLU A 225 -15.63 11.64 0.42
C GLU A 225 -14.27 11.07 0.87
N ASP A 226 -13.36 11.92 1.37
CA ASP A 226 -12.10 11.56 2.05
C ASP A 226 -11.12 10.70 1.23
N ARG A 227 -11.24 10.73 -0.10
CA ARG A 227 -10.27 10.12 -1.03
C ARG A 227 -9.29 11.16 -1.60
N LEU A 228 -8.22 10.67 -2.23
CA LEU A 228 -7.22 11.46 -2.91
C LEU A 228 -7.26 11.21 -4.43
N SER A 229 -7.31 12.26 -5.23
CA SER A 229 -6.97 12.23 -6.67
C SER A 229 -5.54 12.70 -6.89
N LEU A 230 -5.06 12.64 -8.13
CA LEU A 230 -3.79 13.21 -8.56
C LEU A 230 -3.81 14.74 -8.46
N GLY A 231 -2.81 15.32 -7.80
CA GLY A 231 -2.66 16.77 -7.70
C GLY A 231 -2.03 17.34 -8.97
N ILE A 232 -2.68 18.33 -9.57
CA ILE A 232 -2.16 19.00 -10.77
C ILE A 232 -1.44 20.29 -10.36
N SER A 233 -0.18 20.43 -10.80
CA SER A 233 0.71 21.53 -10.40
C SER A 233 0.50 22.81 -11.22
N MET A 234 0.08 22.67 -12.48
CA MET A 234 -0.17 23.75 -13.44
C MET A 234 -1.37 23.40 -14.31
N PRO A 235 -2.26 24.34 -14.66
CA PRO A 235 -3.38 24.06 -15.54
C PRO A 235 -2.91 23.72 -16.96
N GLN A 236 -3.69 22.97 -17.75
CA GLN A 236 -3.30 22.45 -19.08
C GLN A 236 -2.70 23.52 -20.03
N ARG A 237 -3.22 24.76 -19.96
CA ARG A 237 -2.71 25.90 -20.76
C ARG A 237 -1.26 26.32 -20.44
N LEU A 238 -0.71 25.87 -19.33
CA LEU A 238 0.67 26.06 -18.87
C LEU A 238 1.45 24.73 -18.82
N ALA A 239 0.94 23.64 -19.41
CA ALA A 239 1.56 22.31 -19.31
C ALA A 239 3.03 22.29 -19.81
N SER A 240 3.39 23.15 -20.77
CA SER A 240 4.78 23.31 -21.24
C SER A 240 5.74 23.91 -20.21
N ALA A 241 5.24 24.41 -19.08
CA ALA A 241 6.03 24.95 -17.98
C ALA A 241 6.16 23.97 -16.78
N ILE A 242 5.56 22.78 -16.87
CA ILE A 242 5.72 21.73 -15.84
C ILE A 242 7.17 21.24 -15.85
N ALA A 243 7.77 21.12 -14.67
CA ALA A 243 9.15 20.66 -14.53
C ALA A 243 9.31 19.20 -15.00
N PRO A 244 10.34 18.85 -15.80
CA PRO A 244 10.57 17.46 -16.22
C PRO A 244 10.71 16.47 -15.06
N SER A 245 11.30 16.89 -13.93
CA SER A 245 11.39 16.08 -12.71
C SER A 245 10.02 15.74 -12.12
N ARG A 246 9.06 16.68 -12.13
CA ARG A 246 7.69 16.43 -11.70
C ARG A 246 7.03 15.34 -12.54
N LEU A 247 7.21 15.41 -13.87
CA LEU A 247 6.68 14.41 -14.79
C LEU A 247 7.34 13.02 -14.57
N ALA A 248 8.64 12.96 -14.33
CA ALA A 248 9.34 11.71 -14.01
C ALA A 248 8.89 11.10 -12.67
N ASP A 249 8.72 11.93 -11.63
CA ASP A 249 8.24 11.48 -10.32
C ASP A 249 6.78 11.00 -10.36
N LEU A 250 5.95 11.55 -11.26
CA LEU A 250 4.58 11.05 -11.50
C LEU A 250 4.55 9.69 -12.18
N ARG A 251 5.49 9.41 -13.10
CA ARG A 251 5.67 8.07 -13.69
C ARG A 251 6.05 7.06 -12.60
N VAL A 252 6.99 7.43 -11.72
CA VAL A 252 7.37 6.61 -10.55
C VAL A 252 6.18 6.33 -9.64
N LEU A 253 5.32 7.33 -9.38
CA LEU A 253 4.09 7.14 -8.60
C LEU A 253 3.11 6.17 -9.28
N GLY A 254 2.91 6.27 -10.59
CA GLY A 254 2.06 5.34 -11.36
C GLY A 254 2.56 3.89 -11.34
N ALA A 255 3.88 3.72 -11.45
CA ALA A 255 4.52 2.41 -11.32
C ALA A 255 4.39 1.85 -9.90
N LEU A 256 4.63 2.65 -8.85
CA LEU A 256 4.49 2.23 -7.44
C LEU A 256 3.06 1.82 -7.08
N VAL A 257 2.06 2.54 -7.59
CA VAL A 257 0.64 2.19 -7.47
C VAL A 257 0.37 0.79 -8.04
N SER A 258 0.96 0.49 -9.19
CA SER A 258 0.74 -0.78 -9.90
C SER A 258 1.50 -1.94 -9.25
N LEU A 259 2.73 -1.70 -8.79
CA LEU A 259 3.52 -2.65 -8.00
C LEU A 259 2.86 -2.96 -6.64
N SER A 260 2.21 -1.96 -6.03
CA SER A 260 1.36 -2.16 -4.83
C SER A 260 0.19 -3.09 -5.12
N LEU A 261 -0.55 -2.84 -6.21
CA LEU A 261 -1.70 -3.67 -6.60
C LEU A 261 -1.30 -5.10 -6.98
N ILE A 262 -0.19 -5.30 -7.71
CA ILE A 262 0.39 -6.63 -7.96
C ILE A 262 0.69 -7.36 -6.64
N SER A 263 1.16 -6.63 -5.63
CA SER A 263 1.41 -7.14 -4.28
C SER A 263 0.14 -7.34 -3.44
N GLY A 264 -1.06 -7.31 -4.04
CA GLY A 264 -2.35 -7.44 -3.36
C GLY A 264 -2.76 -6.23 -2.50
N LYS A 265 -2.01 -5.12 -2.55
CA LYS A 265 -2.20 -3.97 -1.66
C LYS A 265 -2.90 -2.81 -2.38
N PRO A 266 -4.04 -2.29 -1.87
CA PRO A 266 -4.62 -1.07 -2.40
C PRO A 266 -3.66 0.11 -2.14
N PRO A 267 -3.54 1.08 -3.06
CA PRO A 267 -2.71 2.27 -2.89
C PRO A 267 -3.32 3.31 -1.92
N GLY A 268 -3.70 2.86 -0.72
CA GLY A 268 -4.15 3.67 0.40
C GLY A 268 -5.36 4.54 0.08
N ALA A 269 -5.19 5.85 0.27
CA ALA A 269 -6.25 6.84 0.13
C ALA A 269 -6.52 7.27 -1.32
N LEU A 270 -5.73 6.82 -2.31
CA LEU A 270 -6.03 7.13 -3.72
C LEU A 270 -7.43 6.64 -4.10
N THR A 271 -8.14 7.44 -4.90
CA THR A 271 -9.50 7.13 -5.34
C THR A 271 -9.50 5.92 -6.28
N PRO A 272 -10.30 4.87 -6.00
CA PRO A 272 -10.47 3.71 -6.88
C PRO A 272 -10.83 4.08 -8.33
N ALA A 273 -11.47 5.24 -8.54
CA ALA A 273 -11.82 5.73 -9.87
C ALA A 273 -10.64 6.27 -10.68
N LEU A 274 -9.58 6.79 -10.06
CA LEU A 274 -8.33 7.14 -10.75
C LEU A 274 -7.67 5.89 -11.32
N LEU A 275 -7.72 4.78 -10.57
CA LEU A 275 -7.24 3.48 -11.05
C LEU A 275 -8.14 2.92 -12.14
N GLN A 276 -9.47 2.96 -11.97
CA GLN A 276 -10.41 2.48 -12.99
C GLN A 276 -10.19 3.20 -14.33
N TYR A 277 -9.97 4.52 -14.30
CA TYR A 277 -9.60 5.31 -15.47
C TYR A 277 -8.23 4.90 -16.05
N ALA A 278 -7.18 4.82 -15.23
CA ALA A 278 -5.83 4.48 -15.68
C ALA A 278 -5.73 3.06 -16.25
N LEU A 279 -6.40 2.08 -15.62
CA LEU A 279 -6.47 0.68 -16.04
C LEU A 279 -7.37 0.45 -17.27
N ASN A 280 -8.11 1.45 -17.73
CA ASN A 280 -8.96 1.37 -18.92
C ASN A 280 -8.53 2.36 -20.02
N ASP A 281 -7.22 2.49 -20.26
CA ASP A 281 -6.63 3.31 -21.34
C ASP A 281 -7.10 4.78 -21.30
N ARG A 282 -7.38 5.29 -20.09
CA ARG A 282 -7.87 6.66 -19.87
C ARG A 282 -9.29 6.88 -20.46
N ASP A 283 -10.07 5.81 -20.61
CA ASP A 283 -11.48 5.89 -20.98
C ASP A 283 -12.36 6.30 -19.79
N LEU A 284 -13.05 7.42 -19.93
CA LEU A 284 -14.06 7.91 -19.00
C LEU A 284 -15.31 7.01 -18.97
N GLY A 285 -15.56 6.26 -20.05
CA GLY A 285 -16.62 5.26 -20.14
C GLY A 285 -16.48 4.11 -19.12
N SER A 286 -15.26 3.89 -18.60
CA SER A 286 -14.97 2.96 -17.50
C SER A 286 -15.48 3.42 -16.14
N LEU A 287 -15.80 4.71 -15.96
CA LEU A 287 -16.42 5.25 -14.75
C LEU A 287 -17.94 5.03 -14.78
N ALA A 288 -18.33 3.75 -14.80
CA ALA A 288 -19.72 3.33 -14.88
C ALA A 288 -20.54 3.79 -13.66
N PRO A 289 -21.85 4.09 -13.79
CA PRO A 289 -22.66 4.57 -12.68
C PRO A 289 -22.82 3.62 -11.49
N GLY A 290 -22.60 2.31 -11.70
CA GLY A 290 -22.54 1.32 -10.63
C GLY A 290 -21.25 1.45 -9.82
N PHE A 291 -20.10 1.43 -10.51
CA PHE A 291 -18.80 1.67 -9.90
C PHE A 291 -18.73 3.01 -9.13
N VAL A 292 -19.24 4.09 -9.74
CA VAL A 292 -19.27 5.42 -9.09
C VAL A 292 -20.28 5.46 -7.93
N ASP A 293 -21.35 4.65 -7.91
CA ASP A 293 -22.25 4.54 -6.74
C ASP A 293 -21.57 3.92 -5.52
N VAL A 294 -20.67 2.95 -5.75
CA VAL A 294 -19.94 2.26 -4.69
C VAL A 294 -18.87 3.16 -4.08
N TRP A 295 -18.13 3.89 -4.91
CA TRP A 295 -16.95 4.64 -4.47
C TRP A 295 -17.16 6.14 -4.26
N HIS A 296 -18.18 6.73 -4.89
CA HIS A 296 -18.53 8.16 -4.82
C HIS A 296 -20.06 8.37 -4.82
N PRO A 297 -20.84 7.73 -3.91
CA PRO A 297 -22.30 7.79 -3.89
C PRO A 297 -22.92 9.19 -3.97
N LYS A 298 -22.29 10.23 -3.37
CA LYS A 298 -22.78 11.62 -3.52
C LYS A 298 -22.71 12.09 -4.97
N VAL A 299 -21.58 11.87 -5.64
CA VAL A 299 -21.36 12.23 -7.05
C VAL A 299 -22.32 11.46 -7.94
N ALA A 300 -22.46 10.14 -7.71
CA ALA A 300 -23.34 9.29 -8.49
C ALA A 300 -24.81 9.73 -8.41
N ARG A 301 -25.28 10.09 -7.22
CA ARG A 301 -26.62 10.64 -6.98
C ARG A 301 -26.84 11.97 -7.70
N VAL A 302 -25.88 12.90 -7.63
CA VAL A 302 -25.96 14.20 -8.35
C VAL A 302 -26.01 13.97 -9.86
N ALA A 303 -25.11 13.15 -10.39
CA ALA A 303 -25.03 12.85 -11.81
C ALA A 303 -26.32 12.18 -12.35
N ARG A 304 -26.91 11.21 -11.62
CA ARG A 304 -28.23 10.64 -11.97
C ARG A 304 -29.35 11.67 -11.93
N ALA A 305 -29.39 12.52 -10.90
CA ALA A 305 -30.42 13.55 -10.77
C ALA A 305 -30.32 14.62 -11.88
N MET A 306 -29.10 14.99 -12.27
CA MET A 306 -28.85 15.85 -13.43
C MET A 306 -29.28 15.17 -14.73
N GLN A 307 -28.85 13.92 -14.98
CA GLN A 307 -29.21 13.14 -16.17
C GLN A 307 -30.74 12.97 -16.30
N ALA A 308 -31.44 12.78 -15.18
CA ALA A 308 -32.90 12.66 -15.13
C ALA A 308 -33.64 13.99 -15.40
N ALA A 309 -33.01 15.14 -15.16
CA ALA A 309 -33.56 16.43 -15.58
C ALA A 309 -33.58 16.57 -17.12
N GLY A 310 -32.71 15.86 -17.84
CA GLY A 310 -32.61 15.89 -19.29
C GLY A 310 -32.12 17.25 -19.83
N PRO A 311 -31.98 17.42 -21.17
CA PRO A 311 -31.43 18.65 -21.75
C PRO A 311 -32.31 19.90 -21.50
N LEU A 312 -33.63 19.73 -21.37
CA LEU A 312 -34.58 20.83 -21.16
C LEU A 312 -34.87 21.13 -19.67
N GLY A 313 -34.39 20.30 -18.74
CA GLY A 313 -34.64 20.47 -17.32
C GLY A 313 -33.85 21.62 -16.68
N SER A 314 -34.35 22.13 -15.56
CA SER A 314 -33.64 23.13 -14.76
C SER A 314 -32.41 22.51 -14.09
N LEU A 315 -31.25 23.17 -14.21
CA LEU A 315 -30.03 22.79 -13.49
C LEU A 315 -29.84 23.54 -12.17
N LEU A 316 -30.72 24.49 -11.82
CA LEU A 316 -30.61 25.29 -10.59
C LEU A 316 -30.42 24.45 -9.31
N PRO A 317 -31.02 23.25 -9.14
CA PRO A 317 -30.76 22.41 -7.96
C PRO A 317 -29.31 21.92 -7.80
N PHE A 318 -28.50 22.00 -8.85
CA PHE A 318 -27.12 21.49 -8.91
C PHE A 318 -26.09 22.63 -9.05
N GLN A 319 -26.47 23.86 -8.67
CA GLN A 319 -25.65 25.07 -8.87
C GLN A 319 -24.32 25.01 -8.13
N SER A 320 -24.31 24.50 -6.91
CA SER A 320 -23.11 24.28 -6.11
C SER A 320 -22.11 23.39 -6.84
N GLU A 321 -22.56 22.24 -7.32
CA GLU A 321 -21.75 21.19 -7.92
C GLU A 321 -21.23 21.60 -9.31
N ILE A 322 -22.08 22.23 -10.13
CA ILE A 322 -21.67 22.78 -11.44
C ILE A 322 -20.62 23.89 -11.26
N ILE A 323 -20.76 24.77 -10.28
CA ILE A 323 -19.75 25.81 -10.02
C ILE A 323 -18.45 25.19 -9.47
N SER A 324 -18.54 24.30 -8.49
CA SER A 324 -17.36 23.69 -7.85
C SER A 324 -16.53 22.81 -8.79
N HIS A 325 -17.17 21.99 -9.64
CA HIS A 325 -16.45 21.00 -10.46
C HIS A 325 -16.25 21.45 -11.92
N LEU A 326 -17.14 22.26 -12.48
CA LEU A 326 -17.03 22.71 -13.88
C LEU A 326 -16.62 24.18 -14.01
N ASN A 327 -16.73 24.99 -12.96
CA ASN A 327 -16.46 26.43 -12.99
C ASN A 327 -17.30 27.17 -14.07
N VAL A 328 -18.52 26.69 -14.34
CA VAL A 328 -19.46 27.26 -15.31
C VAL A 328 -20.65 27.92 -14.62
N GLN A 329 -21.05 29.10 -15.09
CA GLN A 329 -22.29 29.74 -14.66
C GLN A 329 -23.51 29.06 -15.29
N ILE A 330 -24.48 28.63 -14.47
CA ILE A 330 -25.71 27.94 -14.96
C ILE A 330 -26.46 28.71 -16.05
N SER A 331 -26.44 30.05 -16.01
CA SER A 331 -27.08 30.89 -17.03
C SER A 331 -26.55 30.65 -18.45
N ALA A 332 -25.30 30.20 -18.60
CA ALA A 332 -24.71 29.81 -19.88
C ALA A 332 -25.20 28.44 -20.39
N LEU A 333 -25.78 27.60 -19.53
CA LEU A 333 -26.23 26.23 -19.84
C LEU A 333 -27.73 26.13 -20.17
N GLY A 334 -28.40 27.28 -20.36
CA GLY A 334 -29.85 27.36 -20.60
C GLY A 334 -30.33 26.86 -21.96
N GLN A 335 -29.44 26.75 -22.95
CA GLN A 335 -29.75 26.24 -24.30
C GLN A 335 -28.84 25.05 -24.65
N ARG A 336 -28.96 23.96 -23.88
CA ARG A 336 -28.20 22.72 -24.10
C ARG A 336 -29.01 21.69 -24.88
N ASN A 337 -28.38 21.04 -25.86
CA ASN A 337 -28.92 19.86 -26.53
C ASN A 337 -28.57 18.58 -25.74
N GLU A 338 -29.09 17.43 -26.19
CA GLU A 338 -28.89 16.13 -25.52
C GLU A 338 -27.40 15.76 -25.40
N ASN A 339 -26.62 15.94 -26.47
CA ASN A 339 -25.17 15.68 -26.47
C ASN A 339 -24.45 16.54 -25.43
N GLN A 340 -24.69 17.86 -25.45
CA GLN A 340 -24.11 18.80 -24.48
C GLN A 340 -24.52 18.47 -23.05
N HIS A 341 -25.74 18.00 -22.82
CA HIS A 341 -26.20 17.59 -21.50
C HIS A 341 -25.50 16.30 -21.01
N ASN A 342 -25.38 15.28 -21.87
CA ASN A 342 -24.66 14.05 -21.54
C ASN A 342 -23.17 14.31 -21.28
N THR A 343 -22.52 15.15 -22.10
CA THR A 343 -21.14 15.60 -21.85
C THR A 343 -21.03 16.35 -20.52
N LEU A 344 -21.94 17.28 -20.22
CA LEU A 344 -21.93 18.03 -18.95
C LEU A 344 -21.99 17.11 -17.71
N VAL A 345 -22.82 16.05 -17.76
CA VAL A 345 -22.91 15.07 -16.67
C VAL A 345 -21.62 14.25 -16.53
N ARG A 346 -21.03 13.81 -17.65
CA ARG A 346 -19.75 13.06 -17.68
C ARG A 346 -18.58 13.90 -17.15
N GLU A 347 -18.48 15.15 -17.59
CA GLU A 347 -17.48 16.12 -17.13
C GLU A 347 -17.64 16.41 -15.63
N LEU A 348 -18.87 16.49 -15.11
CA LEU A 348 -19.10 16.68 -13.67
C LEU A 348 -18.65 15.47 -12.85
N VAL A 349 -18.94 14.25 -13.32
CA VAL A 349 -18.47 13.01 -12.68
C VAL A 349 -16.94 12.96 -12.70
N HIS A 350 -16.31 13.24 -13.84
CA HIS A 350 -14.85 13.30 -13.94
C HIS A 350 -14.28 14.36 -12.99
N ASN A 351 -14.73 15.61 -13.05
CA ASN A 351 -14.09 16.70 -12.32
C ASN A 351 -14.31 16.63 -10.80
N ALA A 352 -15.39 15.99 -10.34
CA ALA A 352 -15.60 15.70 -8.92
C ALA A 352 -14.64 14.62 -8.37
N ILE A 353 -14.20 13.70 -9.23
CA ILE A 353 -13.41 12.51 -8.87
C ILE A 353 -11.91 12.71 -9.15
N MET A 354 -11.59 13.26 -10.32
CA MET A 354 -10.25 13.36 -10.87
C MET A 354 -9.63 14.75 -10.64
N GLY A 355 -10.46 15.78 -10.50
CA GLY A 355 -10.06 17.19 -10.41
C GLY A 355 -10.47 17.99 -11.65
N PRO A 356 -10.41 19.34 -11.59
CA PRO A 356 -11.04 20.24 -12.58
C PRO A 356 -10.29 20.38 -13.92
N GLU A 357 -9.18 19.67 -14.12
CA GLU A 357 -8.35 19.78 -15.33
C GLU A 357 -8.80 18.80 -16.41
N VAL A 358 -8.50 19.17 -17.66
CA VAL A 358 -9.03 18.50 -18.86
C VAL A 358 -8.50 17.06 -18.97
N HIS A 359 -9.31 16.14 -19.51
CA HIS A 359 -8.85 14.82 -19.93
C HIS A 359 -7.62 14.93 -20.85
N GLY A 360 -6.60 14.09 -20.66
CA GLY A 360 -5.31 14.23 -21.34
C GLY A 360 -4.44 15.37 -20.78
N HIS A 361 -4.58 15.70 -19.49
CA HIS A 361 -3.62 16.57 -18.81
C HIS A 361 -2.25 15.88 -18.73
N LEU A 362 -1.17 16.62 -19.01
CA LEU A 362 0.18 16.06 -19.15
C LEU A 362 0.64 15.29 -17.90
N GLU A 363 0.35 15.80 -16.70
CA GLU A 363 0.68 15.10 -15.43
C GLU A 363 -0.09 13.79 -15.26
N THR A 364 -1.37 13.76 -15.64
CA THR A 364 -2.20 12.55 -15.59
C THR A 364 -1.76 11.53 -16.63
N ASP A 365 -1.35 11.98 -17.81
CA ASP A 365 -0.85 11.11 -18.88
C ASP A 365 0.49 10.44 -18.53
N PHE A 366 1.38 11.16 -17.82
CA PHE A 366 2.64 10.63 -17.30
C PHE A 366 2.43 9.71 -16.09
N PHE A 367 1.48 10.01 -15.20
CA PHE A 367 1.09 9.04 -14.17
C PHE A 367 0.54 7.74 -14.81
N CYS A 368 -0.36 7.86 -15.79
CA CYS A 368 -0.99 6.71 -16.43
C CYS A 368 -0.08 5.94 -17.41
N SER A 369 1.05 6.48 -17.88
CA SER A 369 1.95 5.73 -18.78
C SER A 369 2.63 4.57 -18.07
N ASP A 370 3.02 4.79 -16.81
CA ASP A 370 3.83 3.83 -16.05
C ASP A 370 2.99 2.98 -15.09
N VAL A 371 1.69 3.29 -14.97
CA VAL A 371 0.69 2.32 -14.50
C VAL A 371 0.68 1.06 -15.36
N GLU A 372 1.06 1.13 -16.64
CA GLU A 372 1.08 -0.06 -17.49
C GLU A 372 2.18 -1.08 -17.09
N LEU A 373 3.26 -0.63 -16.44
CA LEU A 373 4.44 -1.46 -16.15
C LEU A 373 4.91 -2.26 -17.37
N GLN A 374 5.12 -1.58 -18.50
CA GLN A 374 5.47 -2.21 -19.77
C GLN A 374 6.73 -3.09 -19.65
N TYR A 375 6.66 -4.28 -20.24
CA TYR A 375 7.74 -5.26 -20.28
C TYR A 375 8.01 -5.70 -21.73
N ALA A 376 9.29 -5.83 -22.09
CA ALA A 376 9.71 -6.25 -23.42
C ALA A 376 9.14 -7.62 -23.87
N GLY A 377 8.89 -8.54 -22.94
CA GLY A 377 8.24 -9.83 -23.23
C GLY A 377 6.71 -9.81 -23.30
N GLY A 378 6.08 -8.63 -23.36
CA GLY A 378 4.65 -8.48 -23.69
C GLY A 378 3.66 -8.44 -22.52
N PHE A 379 4.15 -8.66 -21.28
CA PHE A 379 3.38 -8.37 -20.07
C PHE A 379 3.02 -6.88 -19.99
N SER A 380 1.84 -6.60 -19.45
CA SER A 380 1.29 -5.27 -19.21
C SER A 380 0.31 -5.40 -18.06
N PHE A 381 0.53 -4.64 -16.99
CA PHE A 381 -0.30 -4.70 -15.78
C PHE A 381 -1.76 -4.31 -16.08
N VAL A 382 -1.96 -3.42 -17.03
CA VAL A 382 -3.29 -3.03 -17.55
C VAL A 382 -4.01 -4.24 -18.16
N LYS A 383 -3.33 -5.04 -19.00
CA LYS A 383 -3.91 -6.28 -19.58
C LYS A 383 -4.19 -7.33 -18.51
N PHE A 384 -3.30 -7.43 -17.51
CA PHE A 384 -3.47 -8.31 -16.35
C PHE A 384 -4.74 -7.93 -15.57
N ALA A 385 -4.86 -6.69 -15.09
CA ALA A 385 -6.03 -6.23 -14.33
C ALA A 385 -7.36 -6.34 -15.10
N ARG A 386 -7.35 -6.16 -16.44
CA ARG A 386 -8.53 -6.39 -17.29
C ARG A 386 -8.92 -7.86 -17.46
N SER A 387 -7.97 -8.77 -17.29
CA SER A 387 -8.19 -10.22 -17.37
C SER A 387 -8.76 -10.80 -16.07
N TYR A 388 -8.84 -10.01 -14.99
CA TYR A 388 -9.44 -10.46 -13.74
C TYR A 388 -10.90 -10.90 -13.95
N PRO A 389 -11.39 -11.96 -13.29
CA PRO A 389 -12.79 -12.36 -13.35
C PRO A 389 -13.74 -11.22 -12.90
N GLY A 390 -14.52 -10.69 -13.84
CA GLY A 390 -15.37 -9.49 -13.63
C GLY A 390 -14.73 -8.16 -14.05
N GLY A 391 -13.51 -8.18 -14.59
CA GLY A 391 -12.78 -7.02 -15.09
C GLY A 391 -12.16 -6.15 -14.01
N THR A 392 -11.70 -4.95 -14.40
CA THR A 392 -10.97 -4.03 -13.52
C THR A 392 -11.82 -3.56 -12.33
N GLU A 393 -13.15 -3.44 -12.48
CA GLU A 393 -14.04 -3.06 -11.39
C GLU A 393 -13.97 -4.07 -10.23
N PHE A 394 -14.01 -5.37 -10.56
CA PHE A 394 -13.88 -6.46 -9.59
C PHE A 394 -12.45 -6.57 -9.04
N TYR A 395 -11.43 -6.38 -9.88
CA TYR A 395 -10.04 -6.37 -9.43
C TYR A 395 -9.77 -5.27 -8.40
N ILE A 396 -10.24 -4.05 -8.67
CA ILE A 396 -10.14 -2.91 -7.76
C ILE A 396 -10.99 -3.14 -6.51
N ALA A 397 -12.22 -3.66 -6.65
CA ALA A 397 -13.06 -3.97 -5.50
C ALA A 397 -12.40 -5.00 -4.57
N ASN A 398 -11.88 -6.10 -5.13
CA ASN A 398 -11.13 -7.13 -4.41
C ASN A 398 -9.86 -6.56 -3.74
N SER A 399 -9.14 -5.68 -4.45
CA SER A 399 -7.98 -4.97 -3.91
C SER A 399 -8.35 -4.09 -2.71
N TRP A 400 -9.59 -3.61 -2.59
CA TRP A 400 -10.06 -2.83 -1.43
C TRP A 400 -10.87 -3.61 -0.40
N THR A 401 -11.37 -4.82 -0.69
CA THR A 401 -11.92 -5.72 0.37
C THR A 401 -10.83 -6.23 1.31
N SER A 402 -9.56 -6.11 0.92
CA SER A 402 -8.39 -6.18 1.80
C SER A 402 -8.41 -5.18 2.98
N HIS A 403 -9.22 -4.12 2.89
CA HIS A 403 -9.21 -3.04 3.87
C HIS A 403 -9.90 -3.46 5.17
N ILE A 404 -9.12 -3.48 6.26
CA ILE A 404 -9.61 -3.73 7.61
C ILE A 404 -10.43 -2.52 8.09
N SER A 405 -11.76 -2.63 8.07
CA SER A 405 -12.67 -1.58 8.58
C SER A 405 -12.91 -1.68 10.08
N ASP A 406 -12.84 -2.89 10.63
CA ASP A 406 -12.97 -3.22 12.04
C ASP A 406 -12.40 -4.62 12.31
N TYR A 407 -12.56 -5.14 13.53
CA TYR A 407 -12.14 -6.49 13.90
C TYR A 407 -12.77 -7.60 13.04
N ARG A 408 -14.02 -7.45 12.57
CA ARG A 408 -14.73 -8.49 11.79
C ARG A 408 -14.16 -8.71 10.40
N SER A 409 -13.42 -7.71 9.88
CA SER A 409 -12.64 -7.89 8.66
C SER A 409 -11.52 -8.92 8.86
N LEU A 410 -10.94 -8.96 10.06
CA LEU A 410 -9.75 -9.75 10.41
C LEU A 410 -10.10 -11.09 11.09
N GLU A 411 -11.22 -11.15 11.82
CA GLU A 411 -11.72 -12.31 12.56
C GLU A 411 -11.70 -13.65 11.78
N PRO A 412 -12.15 -13.75 10.51
CA PRO A 412 -12.15 -15.02 9.77
C PRO A 412 -10.75 -15.55 9.44
N LEU A 413 -9.73 -14.71 9.56
CA LEU A 413 -8.33 -15.02 9.22
C LEU A 413 -7.47 -15.24 10.46
N LEU A 414 -7.99 -15.03 11.68
CA LEU A 414 -7.24 -15.20 12.93
C LEU A 414 -7.32 -16.63 13.45
N ILE A 415 -6.15 -17.25 13.66
CA ILE A 415 -6.03 -18.49 14.42
C ILE A 415 -5.34 -18.17 15.74
N ILE A 416 -6.12 -18.05 16.82
CA ILE A 416 -5.60 -17.79 18.16
C ILE A 416 -5.46 -19.13 18.90
N SER A 417 -4.36 -19.30 19.65
CA SER A 417 -4.08 -20.51 20.41
C SER A 417 -3.32 -20.20 21.69
N GLN A 418 -3.66 -20.91 22.76
CA GLN A 418 -3.10 -20.77 24.10
C GLN A 418 -2.57 -22.11 24.63
N PRO A 419 -1.57 -22.11 25.54
CA PRO A 419 -1.01 -23.36 26.08
C PRO A 419 -2.04 -24.13 26.91
N ASP A 420 -1.85 -25.44 27.06
CA ASP A 420 -2.72 -26.23 27.95
C ASP A 420 -2.62 -25.71 29.39
N PRO A 421 -3.74 -25.59 30.13
CA PRO A 421 -3.74 -25.20 31.55
C PRO A 421 -2.80 -26.02 32.44
N ARG A 422 -2.50 -27.27 32.09
CA ARG A 422 -1.53 -28.13 32.78
C ARG A 422 -0.10 -27.68 32.53
N ASP A 423 0.23 -27.29 31.31
CA ASP A 423 1.56 -26.83 30.93
C ASP A 423 1.84 -25.47 31.59
N LEU A 424 0.85 -24.59 31.61
CA LEU A 424 0.85 -23.34 32.40
C LEU A 424 1.14 -23.63 33.88
N LEU A 425 0.37 -24.52 34.51
CA LEU A 425 0.53 -24.87 35.93
C LEU A 425 1.88 -25.50 36.22
N SER A 426 2.41 -26.33 35.31
CA SER A 426 3.71 -26.97 35.46
C SER A 426 4.88 -25.97 35.36
N THR A 427 4.71 -24.91 34.58
CA THR A 427 5.76 -23.93 34.27
C THR A 427 5.81 -22.79 35.28
N PHE A 428 4.66 -22.26 35.70
CA PHE A 428 4.57 -21.10 36.59
C PHE A 428 4.19 -21.45 38.04
N GLY A 429 3.60 -22.63 38.27
CA GLY A 429 3.08 -23.02 39.58
C GLY A 429 1.82 -22.27 40.02
N PRO A 430 1.14 -22.72 41.10
CA PRO A 430 -0.03 -22.03 41.64
C PRO A 430 0.36 -20.74 42.40
N PRO A 431 -0.53 -19.73 42.47
CA PRO A 431 -1.93 -19.75 42.05
C PRO A 431 -2.18 -19.06 40.69
N ILE A 432 -2.19 -19.82 39.59
CA ILE A 432 -2.62 -19.28 38.29
C ILE A 432 -4.10 -18.90 38.34
N PRO A 433 -4.50 -17.71 37.86
CA PRO A 433 -5.91 -17.31 37.83
C PRO A 433 -6.68 -18.21 36.84
N MET A 434 -7.57 -19.05 37.35
CA MET A 434 -8.42 -19.94 36.52
C MET A 434 -9.36 -19.20 35.55
N ALA A 435 -9.42 -17.87 35.64
CA ALA A 435 -10.24 -17.00 34.79
C ALA A 435 -9.41 -16.15 33.80
N LEU A 436 -8.09 -16.37 33.69
CA LEU A 436 -7.26 -15.65 32.72
C LEU A 436 -7.42 -16.26 31.33
N ASP A 437 -8.34 -15.70 30.55
CA ASP A 437 -8.57 -16.05 29.14
C ASP A 437 -7.75 -15.12 28.24
N ALA A 438 -6.62 -15.62 27.74
CA ALA A 438 -5.69 -14.84 26.93
C ALA A 438 -6.25 -14.52 25.53
N GLU A 439 -7.03 -15.45 24.97
CA GLU A 439 -7.71 -15.31 23.68
C GLU A 439 -8.80 -14.23 23.76
N ALA A 440 -9.62 -14.23 24.82
CA ALA A 440 -10.60 -13.19 25.06
C ALA A 440 -9.94 -11.82 25.31
N LEU A 441 -8.84 -11.74 26.07
CA LEU A 441 -8.12 -10.48 26.29
C LEU A 441 -7.61 -9.88 24.98
N PHE A 442 -6.97 -10.69 24.14
CA PHE A 442 -6.42 -10.23 22.87
C PHE A 442 -7.53 -9.88 21.85
N THR A 443 -8.61 -10.67 21.80
CA THR A 443 -9.80 -10.35 20.99
C THR A 443 -10.43 -9.03 21.42
N ASN A 444 -10.57 -8.79 22.72
CA ASN A 444 -11.06 -7.52 23.26
C ASN A 444 -10.12 -6.36 22.91
N PHE A 445 -8.79 -6.53 22.95
CA PHE A 445 -7.83 -5.53 22.50
C PHE A 445 -8.04 -5.14 21.03
N LEU A 446 -8.19 -6.13 20.14
CA LEU A 446 -8.43 -5.87 18.71
C LEU A 446 -9.78 -5.19 18.41
N GLN A 447 -10.74 -5.25 19.34
CA GLN A 447 -12.04 -4.57 19.22
C GLN A 447 -12.07 -3.16 19.85
N ARG A 448 -11.01 -2.75 20.56
CA ARG A 448 -10.97 -1.46 21.26
C ARG A 448 -10.67 -0.28 20.33
N VAL A 449 -11.12 0.89 20.77
CA VAL A 449 -11.02 2.17 20.07
C VAL A 449 -10.36 3.20 20.97
N GLY A 450 -9.44 4.00 20.41
CA GLY A 450 -8.69 5.01 21.16
C GLY A 450 -7.47 4.44 21.88
N THR A 451 -6.83 5.26 22.71
CA THR A 451 -5.65 4.86 23.49
C THR A 451 -6.06 4.44 24.92
N PRO A 452 -5.63 3.26 25.42
CA PRO A 452 -5.93 2.81 26.77
C PRO A 452 -5.16 3.61 27.84
N CYS A 453 -3.96 4.12 27.52
CA CYS A 453 -3.10 4.89 28.43
C CYS A 453 -2.41 6.04 27.66
N PRO A 454 -3.05 7.22 27.52
CA PRO A 454 -2.53 8.32 26.72
C PRO A 454 -1.09 8.73 27.07
N ALA A 455 -0.78 8.86 28.37
CA ALA A 455 0.54 9.34 28.81
C ALA A 455 1.68 8.37 28.46
N LEU A 456 1.45 7.06 28.57
CA LEU A 456 2.41 6.02 28.19
C LEU A 456 2.62 6.00 26.67
N LEU A 457 1.56 6.19 25.89
CA LEU A 457 1.65 6.30 24.43
C LEU A 457 2.46 7.55 24.01
N GLU A 458 2.21 8.72 24.60
CA GLU A 458 3.01 9.93 24.32
C GLU A 458 4.50 9.74 24.66
N ALA A 459 4.82 9.04 25.76
CA ALA A 459 6.20 8.72 26.13
C ALA A 459 6.87 7.71 25.17
N ALA A 460 6.09 6.80 24.57
CA ALA A 460 6.58 5.82 23.62
C ALA A 460 6.81 6.39 22.21
N LYS A 461 5.99 7.36 21.75
CA LYS A 461 6.04 7.94 20.40
C LYS A 461 7.42 8.19 19.78
N PRO A 462 8.44 8.72 20.50
CA PRO A 462 9.77 8.96 19.91
C PRO A 462 10.49 7.70 19.38
N HIS A 463 10.01 6.50 19.71
CA HIS A 463 10.61 5.22 19.32
C HIS A 463 9.90 4.53 18.13
N PHE A 464 8.76 5.07 17.68
CA PHE A 464 8.00 4.49 16.55
C PHE A 464 8.52 5.00 15.21
N ASP A 465 8.32 4.20 14.15
CA ASP A 465 8.59 4.63 12.79
C ASP A 465 7.70 5.80 12.35
N ALA A 466 8.19 6.62 11.42
CA ALA A 466 7.47 7.79 10.90
C ALA A 466 6.10 7.43 10.29
N ALA A 467 5.97 6.26 9.66
CA ALA A 467 4.71 5.80 9.09
C ALA A 467 3.68 5.42 10.18
N VAL A 468 4.12 4.91 11.32
CA VAL A 468 3.27 4.65 12.50
C VAL A 468 2.78 5.96 13.11
N LEU A 469 3.65 6.97 13.22
CA LEU A 469 3.30 8.28 13.76
C LEU A 469 2.19 8.98 12.96
N HIS A 470 2.13 8.77 11.64
CA HIS A 470 1.03 9.24 10.81
C HIS A 470 -0.29 8.55 11.16
N GLU A 471 -0.28 7.23 11.33
CA GLU A 471 -1.49 6.46 11.64
C GLU A 471 -2.05 6.73 13.04
N LEU A 472 -1.25 7.24 13.99
CA LEU A 472 -1.77 7.65 15.31
C LEU A 472 -2.84 8.75 15.25
N LEU A 473 -2.95 9.49 14.15
CA LEU A 473 -4.08 10.40 13.90
C LEU A 473 -5.43 9.65 13.83
N ASN A 474 -5.38 8.38 13.41
CA ASN A 474 -6.52 7.49 13.20
C ASN A 474 -6.81 6.58 14.40
N ILE A 475 -6.17 6.79 15.57
CA ILE A 475 -6.27 5.90 16.74
C ILE A 475 -7.70 5.73 17.29
N ASN A 476 -8.60 6.66 16.97
CA ASN A 476 -10.01 6.62 17.38
C ASN A 476 -10.93 5.94 16.34
N LEU A 477 -10.38 5.28 15.31
CA LEU A 477 -11.16 4.49 14.36
C LEU A 477 -11.25 3.02 14.82
N PRO A 478 -12.41 2.33 14.65
CA PRO A 478 -12.55 0.89 14.91
C PRO A 478 -11.59 -0.01 14.11
N SER A 479 -11.08 0.48 12.99
CA SER A 479 -10.07 -0.19 12.19
C SER A 479 -8.67 -0.17 12.81
N PHE A 480 -8.38 0.72 13.78
CA PHE A 480 -7.00 1.04 14.14
C PHE A 480 -6.22 -0.15 14.71
N CYS A 481 -6.65 -0.70 15.86
CA CYS A 481 -5.99 -1.85 16.50
C CYS A 481 -5.83 -3.07 15.57
N PRO A 482 -6.88 -3.57 14.87
CA PRO A 482 -6.74 -4.74 14.01
C PRO A 482 -5.89 -4.46 12.77
N ARG A 483 -5.91 -3.23 12.23
CA ARG A 483 -5.07 -2.83 11.09
C ARG A 483 -3.59 -2.71 11.47
N MET A 484 -3.28 -2.15 12.63
CA MET A 484 -1.90 -2.11 13.14
C MET A 484 -1.39 -3.51 13.48
N PHE A 485 -2.24 -4.38 14.05
CA PHE A 485 -1.87 -5.77 14.30
C PHE A 485 -1.61 -6.56 13.01
N CYS A 486 -2.46 -6.40 11.99
CA CYS A 486 -2.21 -6.94 10.65
C CYS A 486 -0.88 -6.43 10.08
N TRP A 487 -0.57 -5.14 10.25
CA TRP A 487 0.69 -4.59 9.77
C TRP A 487 1.91 -5.21 10.48
N ALA A 488 1.90 -5.26 11.81
CA ALA A 488 2.97 -5.90 12.58
C ALA A 488 3.14 -7.40 12.24
N THR A 489 2.06 -8.11 11.93
CA THR A 489 2.10 -9.55 11.59
C THR A 489 2.34 -9.87 10.13
N THR A 490 2.13 -8.95 9.18
CA THR A 490 2.23 -9.25 7.73
C THR A 490 3.17 -8.33 6.97
N GLY A 491 3.58 -7.19 7.53
CA GLY A 491 4.23 -6.13 6.76
C GLY A 491 3.25 -5.33 5.88
N SER A 492 1.94 -5.39 6.19
CA SER A 492 0.89 -4.67 5.47
C SER A 492 -0.31 -4.30 6.37
N PRO A 493 -0.83 -3.07 6.33
CA PRO A 493 -2.09 -2.72 6.99
C PRO A 493 -3.33 -3.20 6.19
N PHE A 494 -3.19 -4.22 5.35
CA PHE A 494 -4.20 -4.76 4.46
C PHE A 494 -4.13 -6.28 4.46
N LEU A 495 -5.29 -6.94 4.42
CA LEU A 495 -5.41 -8.39 4.26
C LEU A 495 -4.97 -8.78 2.85
N GLU A 496 -4.36 -9.94 2.67
CA GLU A 496 -4.16 -10.48 1.32
C GLU A 496 -5.44 -11.17 0.86
N PRO A 497 -5.97 -10.85 -0.33
CA PRO A 497 -7.24 -11.40 -0.80
C PRO A 497 -7.08 -12.85 -1.26
N ASP A 498 -7.43 -13.79 -0.39
CA ASP A 498 -7.49 -15.23 -0.70
C ASP A 498 -8.78 -15.58 -1.47
N PRO A 499 -8.70 -16.09 -2.71
CA PRO A 499 -9.87 -16.56 -3.46
C PRO A 499 -10.46 -17.89 -2.93
N ASP A 500 -9.68 -18.69 -2.19
CA ASP A 500 -10.00 -20.09 -1.82
C ASP A 500 -10.05 -20.36 -0.31
N ALA A 501 -9.96 -19.33 0.54
CA ALA A 501 -10.13 -19.36 2.01
C ALA A 501 -9.42 -20.54 2.72
N ASN A 502 -8.19 -20.85 2.31
CA ASN A 502 -7.43 -21.98 2.83
C ASN A 502 -6.50 -21.56 3.97
N ALA A 503 -6.26 -22.47 4.91
CA ALA A 503 -5.54 -22.20 6.18
C ALA A 503 -4.07 -21.74 6.06
N HIS A 504 -3.57 -21.50 4.84
CA HIS A 504 -2.23 -20.96 4.57
C HIS A 504 -2.17 -19.43 4.65
N ASP A 505 -3.29 -18.73 4.50
CA ASP A 505 -3.33 -17.26 4.54
C ASP A 505 -3.67 -16.65 5.91
N SER A 506 -3.97 -17.49 6.90
CA SER A 506 -4.34 -17.08 8.25
C SER A 506 -3.21 -16.36 9.01
N ILE A 507 -3.58 -15.38 9.83
CA ILE A 507 -2.70 -14.74 10.82
C ILE A 507 -2.76 -15.58 12.11
N VAL A 508 -1.62 -16.16 12.50
CA VAL A 508 -1.54 -17.12 13.61
C VAL A 508 -1.00 -16.43 14.87
N VAL A 509 -1.76 -16.53 15.96
CA VAL A 509 -1.42 -15.98 17.27
C VAL A 509 -1.22 -17.12 18.26
N HIS A 510 0.00 -17.26 18.76
CA HIS A 510 0.33 -18.22 19.80
C HIS A 510 0.67 -17.48 21.10
N PHE A 511 -0.06 -17.75 22.18
CA PHE A 511 0.47 -17.49 23.51
C PHE A 511 1.48 -18.59 23.85
N VAL A 512 2.70 -18.22 24.21
CA VAL A 512 3.82 -19.15 24.35
C VAL A 512 4.39 -19.18 25.76
N LEU A 513 4.92 -20.35 26.13
CA LEU A 513 5.63 -20.59 27.38
C LEU A 513 7.15 -20.35 27.19
N PRO A 514 7.89 -20.08 28.29
CA PRO A 514 9.35 -20.22 28.30
C PRO A 514 9.77 -21.59 27.75
N GLY A 515 10.66 -21.60 26.75
CA GLY A 515 11.09 -22.81 26.03
C GLY A 515 10.46 -23.03 24.64
N ASP A 516 9.55 -22.17 24.18
CA ASP A 516 9.01 -22.24 22.82
C ASP A 516 10.11 -22.04 21.75
N ALA A 517 10.44 -23.10 21.02
CA ALA A 517 11.55 -23.13 20.07
C ALA A 517 11.36 -22.24 18.82
N PHE A 518 10.19 -21.65 18.63
CA PHE A 518 9.85 -20.84 17.46
C PHE A 518 9.68 -19.35 17.78
N TYR A 519 9.86 -18.93 19.05
CA TYR A 519 9.76 -17.53 19.48
C TYR A 519 10.97 -16.68 19.04
N SER A 520 12.18 -17.25 18.99
CA SER A 520 13.35 -16.60 18.38
C SER A 520 14.39 -17.64 17.99
N ASP A 521 15.03 -17.46 16.84
CA ASP A 521 16.03 -18.38 16.32
C ASP A 521 17.39 -18.24 17.05
N ASN A 522 17.56 -17.19 17.87
CA ASN A 522 18.75 -16.96 18.70
C ASN A 522 18.43 -17.19 20.21
N PRO A 523 19.02 -18.21 20.87
CA PRO A 523 18.77 -18.52 22.28
C PRO A 523 19.12 -17.38 23.27
N THR A 524 20.06 -16.50 22.91
CA THR A 524 20.44 -15.36 23.76
C THR A 524 19.39 -14.25 23.68
N SER A 525 18.90 -13.96 22.47
CA SER A 525 17.79 -13.05 22.23
C SER A 525 16.49 -13.58 22.84
N PHE A 526 16.21 -14.88 22.69
CA PHE A 526 15.04 -15.55 23.28
C PHE A 526 14.86 -15.19 24.77
N ALA A 527 15.88 -15.43 25.59
CA ALA A 527 15.77 -15.26 27.04
C ALA A 527 15.63 -13.78 27.45
N LEU A 528 16.27 -12.86 26.71
CA LEU A 528 16.15 -11.42 26.95
C LEU A 528 14.77 -10.90 26.56
N ASN A 529 14.32 -11.21 25.34
CA ASN A 529 13.06 -10.74 24.77
C ASN A 529 11.86 -11.27 25.57
N MET A 530 11.90 -12.56 25.96
CA MET A 530 10.87 -13.18 26.80
C MET A 530 10.79 -12.51 28.17
N ARG A 531 11.93 -12.16 28.79
CA ARG A 531 11.99 -11.45 30.09
C ARG A 531 11.56 -9.98 29.99
N GLN A 532 11.73 -9.36 28.83
CA GLN A 532 11.25 -8.01 28.53
C GLN A 532 9.77 -7.99 28.14
N GLY A 533 9.15 -9.15 27.93
CA GLY A 533 7.77 -9.25 27.48
C GLY A 533 7.56 -8.72 26.07
N LEU A 534 8.51 -8.98 25.17
CA LEU A 534 8.37 -8.59 23.77
C LEU A 534 7.49 -9.59 23.00
N ILE A 535 6.71 -9.11 22.03
CA ILE A 535 5.98 -9.99 21.12
C ILE A 535 6.90 -10.31 19.93
N SER A 536 7.05 -11.60 19.61
CA SER A 536 7.82 -12.02 18.43
C SER A 536 6.89 -12.03 17.21
N PHE A 537 7.06 -11.03 16.35
CA PHE A 537 6.35 -10.90 15.08
C PHE A 537 7.19 -11.47 13.92
N ARG A 538 6.57 -12.31 13.09
CA ARG A 538 7.18 -12.95 11.92
C ARG A 538 6.36 -12.66 10.66
N THR A 539 6.67 -11.55 9.98
CA THR A 539 5.91 -11.02 8.83
C THR A 539 5.84 -11.95 7.63
N CYS A 540 6.86 -12.80 7.44
CA CYS A 540 6.90 -13.79 6.36
C CYS A 540 6.03 -15.04 6.63
N SER A 541 5.67 -15.32 7.88
CA SER A 541 4.82 -16.46 8.26
C SER A 541 3.52 -16.04 8.96
N ARG A 542 3.14 -14.76 8.81
CA ARG A 542 1.93 -14.14 9.37
C ARG A 542 1.68 -14.47 10.84
N CYS A 543 2.74 -14.49 11.66
CA CYS A 543 2.66 -15.03 13.01
C CYS A 543 3.05 -14.01 14.10
N ALA A 544 2.31 -14.01 15.21
CA ALA A 544 2.68 -13.38 16.47
C ALA A 544 2.82 -14.42 17.58
N ARG A 545 3.96 -14.42 18.28
CA ARG A 545 4.18 -15.25 19.49
C ARG A 545 4.27 -14.34 20.71
N ILE A 546 3.27 -14.49 21.58
CA ILE A 546 2.99 -13.59 22.71
C ILE A 546 3.44 -14.27 24.01
N PRO A 547 4.34 -13.67 24.81
CA PRO A 547 4.87 -14.29 26.02
C PRO A 547 3.81 -14.37 27.12
N MET A 548 3.36 -15.57 27.46
CA MET A 548 2.30 -15.76 28.47
C MET A 548 2.75 -15.36 29.89
N SER A 549 4.06 -15.41 30.17
CA SER A 549 4.64 -14.87 31.40
C SER A 549 4.27 -13.40 31.61
N THR A 550 4.25 -12.58 30.56
CA THR A 550 3.98 -11.14 30.67
C THR A 550 2.52 -10.84 31.00
N LEU A 551 1.57 -11.64 30.48
CA LEU A 551 0.16 -11.53 30.89
C LEU A 551 -0.05 -11.92 32.35
N LEU A 552 0.68 -12.93 32.84
CA LEU A 552 0.67 -13.33 34.25
C LEU A 552 1.31 -12.25 35.14
N ASP A 553 2.46 -11.71 34.75
CA ASP A 553 3.15 -10.64 35.47
C ASP A 553 2.24 -9.41 35.60
N LEU A 554 1.60 -8.97 34.51
CA LEU A 554 0.60 -7.91 34.52
C LEU A 554 -0.56 -8.25 35.46
N HIS A 555 -1.11 -9.47 35.41
CA HIS A 555 -2.23 -9.86 36.27
C HIS A 555 -1.91 -9.73 37.77
N TYR A 556 -0.66 -9.98 38.18
CA TYR A 556 -0.24 -9.83 39.58
C TYR A 556 0.18 -8.40 39.96
N MET A 557 0.21 -7.44 39.03
CA MET A 557 0.54 -6.04 39.35
C MET A 557 -0.60 -5.31 40.08
N THR A 558 -0.22 -4.39 40.97
CA THR A 558 -1.15 -3.46 41.62
C THR A 558 -1.21 -2.15 40.86
N TYR A 559 -2.39 -1.82 40.31
CA TYR A 559 -2.58 -0.65 39.45
C TYR A 559 -2.90 0.63 40.24
N PRO A 560 -2.09 1.70 40.14
CA PRO A 560 -2.40 2.99 40.73
C PRO A 560 -3.46 3.73 39.89
N THR A 561 -4.17 4.68 40.50
CA THR A 561 -5.28 5.41 39.85
C THR A 561 -4.86 6.45 38.79
N ALA A 562 -3.58 6.57 38.46
CA ALA A 562 -3.04 7.64 37.60
C ALA A 562 -2.76 7.19 36.15
N ASP A 563 -2.16 6.02 35.96
CA ASP A 563 -1.79 5.45 34.66
C ASP A 563 -2.06 3.94 34.68
N ALA A 564 -2.68 3.42 33.60
CA ALA A 564 -3.16 2.04 33.51
C ALA A 564 -3.97 1.59 34.75
N ALA A 565 -5.10 2.25 35.02
CA ALA A 565 -5.86 2.09 36.27
C ALA A 565 -6.56 0.72 36.45
N THR A 566 -6.44 -0.19 35.48
CA THR A 566 -7.02 -1.54 35.47
C THR A 566 -6.08 -2.52 34.75
N PHE A 567 -6.21 -3.80 35.09
CA PHE A 567 -5.49 -4.89 34.44
C PHE A 567 -5.72 -4.91 32.92
N GLU A 568 -6.97 -4.73 32.50
CA GLU A 568 -7.37 -4.70 31.10
C GLU A 568 -6.67 -3.54 30.36
N GLN A 569 -6.70 -2.33 30.90
CA GLN A 569 -6.00 -1.17 30.29
C GLN A 569 -4.49 -1.39 30.19
N ALA A 570 -3.87 -2.06 31.17
CA ALA A 570 -2.45 -2.36 31.12
C ALA A 570 -2.11 -3.39 30.03
N VAL A 571 -2.93 -4.43 29.89
CA VAL A 571 -2.82 -5.45 28.83
C VAL A 571 -3.03 -4.82 27.46
N ASP A 572 -4.09 -4.02 27.27
CA ASP A 572 -4.34 -3.31 26.01
C ASP A 572 -3.18 -2.37 25.65
N ASN A 573 -2.66 -1.64 26.64
CA ASN A 573 -1.55 -0.71 26.41
C ASN A 573 -0.28 -1.47 26.03
N TRP A 574 0.01 -2.59 26.69
CA TRP A 574 1.13 -3.45 26.32
C TRP A 574 0.97 -4.00 24.90
N PHE A 575 -0.18 -4.57 24.55
CA PHE A 575 -0.45 -5.04 23.18
C PHE A 575 -0.34 -3.92 22.14
N LEU A 576 -0.89 -2.74 22.43
CA LEU A 576 -0.81 -1.57 21.57
C LEU A 576 0.66 -1.17 21.34
N LEU A 577 1.42 -0.96 22.41
CA LEU A 577 2.82 -0.52 22.31
C LEU A 577 3.68 -1.56 21.58
N GLN A 578 3.54 -2.86 21.90
CA GLN A 578 4.26 -3.93 21.21
C GLN A 578 3.92 -4.01 19.71
N THR A 579 2.65 -3.84 19.36
CA THR A 579 2.19 -3.85 17.96
C THR A 579 2.74 -2.65 17.18
N LEU A 580 2.68 -1.44 17.76
CA LEU A 580 3.19 -0.23 17.12
C LEU A 580 4.72 -0.21 17.02
N ASP A 581 5.42 -0.76 18.02
CA ASP A 581 6.88 -0.79 18.05
C ASP A 581 7.47 -1.76 17.02
N ALA A 582 6.75 -2.84 16.68
CA ALA A 582 7.18 -3.82 15.68
C ALA A 582 7.12 -3.30 14.23
N ILE A 583 6.25 -2.33 13.93
CA ILE A 583 6.05 -1.83 12.57
C ILE A 583 7.25 -0.99 12.11
N GLY A 584 7.79 -1.30 10.93
CA GLY A 584 8.94 -0.62 10.35
C GLY A 584 10.28 -0.92 11.02
N LYS A 585 10.27 -1.73 12.09
CA LYS A 585 11.46 -2.26 12.75
C LYS A 585 11.78 -3.66 12.25
N VAL A 586 12.99 -4.09 12.57
CA VAL A 586 13.48 -5.43 12.31
C VAL A 586 12.57 -6.46 12.98
N SER A 587 11.98 -7.37 12.19
CA SER A 587 11.29 -8.54 12.73
C SER A 587 12.30 -9.41 13.48
N MET A 588 11.94 -9.85 14.69
CA MET A 588 12.79 -10.73 15.50
C MET A 588 12.75 -12.17 14.96
N LEU A 589 13.57 -12.41 13.94
CA LEU A 589 13.90 -13.74 13.42
C LEU A 589 14.86 -14.42 14.41
#